data_AF-Q32ZF8-F1
#
_entry.id   AF-Q32ZF8-F1
#
_cell.length_a   1.000
_cell.length_b   1.000
_cell.length_c   1.000
_cell.angle_alpha   90.00
_cell.angle_beta   90.00
_cell.angle_gamma   90.00
#
_symmetry.space_group_name_H-M   'P 1'
#
loop_
_entity.id
_entity.type
_entity.pdbx_description
1 polymer ?
#
loop_
_entity_poly.entity_id
_entity_poly.type
_entity_poly.pdbx_seq_one_letter_code
_entity_poly.pdbx_strand_id
1 'polypeptide(L)' 'MKISCFLLLVLSLYLFQVNQATDQDTAKCVQKKNVCYYFECPWLSISVSTCYKGKAKCCQKRY' A
#
# COMPACT_ATOMS: atom_id res chain seq x y z
N MET A 1 -3.54 5.67 37.26
CA MET A 1 -4.18 4.87 36.19
C MET A 1 -4.64 5.68 34.98
N LYS A 2 -5.26 6.87 35.12
CA LYS A 2 -5.83 7.63 33.97
C LYS A 2 -4.81 8.02 32.88
N ILE A 3 -3.62 8.50 33.24
CA ILE A 3 -2.61 8.98 32.28
C ILE A 3 -2.07 7.86 31.38
N SER A 4 -1.89 6.66 31.93
CA SER A 4 -1.41 5.49 31.16
C SER A 4 -2.36 5.12 30.01
N CYS A 5 -3.68 5.23 30.23
CA CYS A 5 -4.68 4.99 29.18
C CYS A 5 -4.57 5.99 28.03
N PHE A 6 -4.35 7.28 28.32
CA PHE A 6 -4.17 8.29 27.28
C PHE A 6 -2.90 8.04 26.45
N LEU A 7 -1.79 7.66 27.09
CA LEU A 7 -0.55 7.31 26.40
C LEU A 7 -0.71 6.10 25.48
N LEU A 8 -1.39 5.05 25.95
CA LEU A 8 -1.70 3.86 25.12
C LEU A 8 -2.58 4.21 23.92
N LEU A 9 -3.56 5.11 24.09
CA LEU A 9 -4.44 5.55 23.01
C LEU A 9 -3.72 6.39 21.95
N VAL A 10 -2.79 7.26 22.37
CA VAL A 10 -1.94 8.02 21.42
C VAL A 10 -1.00 7.07 20.67
N LEU A 11 -0.40 6.10 21.36
CA LEU A 11 0.48 5.12 20.73
C LEU A 11 -0.27 4.24 19.72
N SER A 12 -1.48 3.79 20.04
CA SER A 12 -2.29 2.98 19.12
C SER A 12 -2.71 3.78 17.88
N LEU A 13 -3.13 5.05 18.03
CA LEU A 13 -3.42 5.94 16.91
C LEU A 13 -2.20 6.19 16.01
N TYR A 14 -1.03 6.43 16.61
CA TYR A 14 0.22 6.60 15.88
C TYR A 14 0.57 5.35 15.06
N LEU A 15 0.49 4.16 15.67
CA LEU A 15 0.72 2.89 14.97
C LEU A 15 -0.33 2.64 13.87
N PHE A 16 -1.58 3.08 14.06
CA PHE A 16 -2.63 2.93 13.06
C PHE A 16 -2.38 3.83 11.84
N GLN A 17 -2.02 5.10 12.05
CA GLN A 17 -1.70 6.03 10.96
C GLN A 17 -0.51 5.57 10.10
N VAL A 18 0.51 4.95 10.72
CA VAL A 18 1.68 4.42 9.99
C VAL A 18 1.33 3.25 9.05
N ASN A 19 0.23 2.55 9.31
CA ASN A 19 -0.18 1.36 8.55
C ASN A 19 -1.34 1.59 7.56
N GLN A 20 -2.18 2.61 7.79
CA GLN A 20 -3.43 2.82 7.03
C GLN A 20 -3.32 3.70 5.80
N ALA A 21 -2.25 4.49 5.67
CA ALA A 21 -2.01 5.22 4.43
C ALA A 21 -1.77 4.17 3.34
N THR A 22 -2.79 3.89 2.51
CA THR A 22 -2.63 3.18 1.24
C THR A 22 -1.30 3.61 0.65
N ASP A 23 -0.35 2.68 0.59
CA ASP A 23 1.04 3.03 0.37
C ASP A 23 1.17 3.90 -0.87
N GLN A 24 2.03 4.92 -0.84
CA GLN A 24 2.11 5.93 -1.90
C GLN A 24 2.30 5.29 -3.30
N ASP A 25 2.99 4.16 -3.37
CA ASP A 25 3.17 3.37 -4.59
C ASP A 25 1.87 2.67 -5.03
N THR A 26 1.16 2.03 -4.10
CA THR A 26 -0.17 1.45 -4.31
C THR A 26 -1.18 2.50 -4.80
N ALA A 27 -1.22 3.67 -4.16
CA ALA A 27 -2.12 4.75 -4.55
C ALA A 27 -1.82 5.23 -5.97
N LYS A 28 -0.55 5.44 -6.32
CA LYS A 28 -0.12 5.80 -7.69
C LYS A 28 -0.49 4.72 -8.72
N CYS A 29 -0.35 3.44 -8.37
CA CYS A 29 -0.72 2.34 -9.24
C CYS A 29 -2.22 2.35 -9.56
N VAL A 30 -3.06 2.42 -8.52
CA VAL A 30 -4.52 2.41 -8.65
C VAL A 30 -5.05 3.67 -9.33
N GLN A 31 -4.45 4.85 -9.06
CA GLN A 31 -4.80 6.10 -9.74
C GLN A 31 -4.61 6.00 -11.27
N LYS A 32 -3.60 5.24 -11.71
CA LYS A 32 -3.36 4.95 -13.14
C LYS A 32 -4.23 3.82 -13.70
N LYS A 33 -5.22 3.34 -12.94
CA LYS A 33 -6.08 2.17 -13.26
C LYS A 33 -5.30 0.87 -13.50
N ASN A 34 -4.09 0.78 -12.94
CA ASN A 34 -3.28 -0.43 -12.98
C ASN A 34 -3.64 -1.35 -11.79
N VAL A 35 -3.16 -2.59 -11.83
CA VAL A 35 -3.47 -3.62 -10.83
C VAL A 35 -2.19 -4.10 -10.15
N CYS A 36 -2.23 -4.24 -8.83
CA CYS A 36 -1.11 -4.75 -8.05
C CYS A 36 -1.13 -6.28 -7.98
N TYR A 37 0.01 -6.92 -8.24
CA TYR A 37 0.21 -8.37 -8.11
C TYR A 37 1.41 -8.66 -7.22
N TYR A 38 1.26 -9.56 -6.23
CA TYR A 38 2.35 -9.93 -5.31
C TYR A 38 3.49 -10.73 -5.98
N PHE A 39 3.19 -11.40 -7.10
CA PHE A 39 4.15 -12.21 -7.84
C PHE A 39 4.47 -11.54 -9.18
N GLU A 40 4.35 -12.30 -10.27
CA GLU A 40 4.50 -11.78 -11.63
C GLU A 40 3.21 -11.14 -12.13
N CYS A 41 3.37 -10.17 -13.03
CA CYS A 41 2.24 -9.66 -13.80
C CYS A 41 1.69 -10.76 -14.70
N PRO A 42 0.37 -10.76 -14.98
CA PRO A 42 -0.21 -11.62 -16.00
C PRO A 42 0.50 -11.44 -17.35
N TRP A 43 0.50 -12.48 -18.20
CA TRP A 43 1.22 -12.48 -19.48
C TRP A 43 0.87 -11.29 -20.40
N LEU A 44 -0.39 -10.81 -20.36
CA LEU A 44 -0.88 -9.66 -21.14
C LEU A 44 -0.66 -8.30 -20.44
N SER A 45 0.19 -8.24 -19.42
CA SER A 45 0.51 -7.03 -18.66
C SER A 45 2.02 -6.84 -18.54
N ILE A 46 2.43 -5.60 -18.29
CA ILE A 46 3.82 -5.23 -18.00
C ILE A 46 3.93 -4.65 -16.60
N SER A 47 5.04 -4.92 -15.92
CA SER A 47 5.36 -4.25 -14.67
C SER A 47 5.86 -2.83 -14.98
N VAL A 48 5.21 -1.82 -14.39
CA VAL A 48 5.52 -0.40 -14.62
C VAL A 48 5.99 0.32 -13.36
N SER A 49 5.73 -0.24 -12.19
CA SER A 49 6.16 0.27 -10.87
C SER A 49 5.89 -0.80 -9.80
N THR A 50 5.95 -0.44 -8.51
CA THR A 50 5.65 -1.32 -7.38
C THR A 50 4.34 -0.95 -6.67
N CYS A 51 3.89 -1.84 -5.79
CA CYS A 51 2.83 -1.59 -4.81
C CYS A 51 3.23 -2.15 -3.43
N TYR A 52 2.47 -1.78 -2.40
CA TYR A 52 2.60 -2.25 -1.01
C TYR A 52 4.01 -2.05 -0.44
N LYS A 53 4.58 -0.84 -0.58
CA LYS A 53 5.98 -0.54 -0.17
C LYS A 53 7.01 -1.42 -0.89
N GLY A 54 6.83 -1.64 -2.19
CA GLY A 54 7.77 -2.45 -2.97
C GLY A 54 7.54 -3.97 -2.89
N LYS A 55 6.56 -4.45 -2.13
CA LYS A 55 6.29 -5.90 -1.96
C LYS A 55 5.53 -6.54 -3.13
N ALA A 56 4.93 -5.73 -3.99
CA ALA A 56 4.16 -6.18 -5.14
C ALA A 56 4.53 -5.37 -6.39
N LYS A 57 4.17 -5.90 -7.55
CA LYS A 57 4.33 -5.27 -8.85
C LYS A 57 3.05 -4.55 -9.25
N CYS A 58 3.17 -3.30 -9.68
CA CYS A 58 2.10 -2.59 -10.36
C CYS A 58 2.10 -2.98 -11.84
N CYS A 59 1.02 -3.60 -12.30
CA CYS A 59 0.90 -4.18 -13.63
C CYS A 59 -0.09 -3.39 -14.48
N GLN A 60 0.37 -2.95 -15.66
CA GLN A 60 -0.43 -2.27 -16.67
C GLN A 60 -0.73 -3.22 -17.82
N LYS A 61 -1.98 -3.28 -18.29
CA LYS A 61 -2.37 -4.11 -19.43
C LYS A 61 -1.79 -3.56 -20.73
N ARG A 62 -1.40 -4.42 -21.67
CA ARG A 62 -0.73 -4.05 -22.93
C ARG A 62 -1.65 -3.53 -24.06
N TYR A 63 -2.95 -3.31 -23.83
CA TYR A 63 -3.91 -2.92 -24.88
C TYR A 63 -4.40 -1.48 -24.73
#